data_AF-A0A2M8Q670-F1
#
_entry.id   AF-A0A2M8Q670-F1
#
_cell.length_a   1.000
_cell.length_b   1.000
_cell.length_c   1.000
_cell.angle_alpha   90.00
_cell.angle_beta   90.00
_cell.angle_gamma   90.00
#
_symmetry.space_group_name_H-M   'P 1'
#
loop_
_entity.id
_entity.type
_entity.pdbx_description
1 polymer ?
#
loop_
_entity_poly.entity_id
_entity_poly.type
_entity_poly.pdbx_seq_one_letter_code
_entity_poly.pdbx_strand_id
1 'polypeptide(L)'
;LDLRYAGQSYELPTSLESGWEKSPTPLTDLAERFHALHERRYGHAMRERRIEAVTLRVRAVSPRSAIDFAPEELPPRASPLMPRTVVQAALNGDTAALEPAP
;
A
#
# COMPACT_ATOMS: atom_id res chain seq x y z
N LEU A 1 11.03 -12.40 -0.86
CA LEU A 1 11.37 -13.55 -0.01
C LEU A 1 11.04 -13.14 1.41
N ASP A 2 10.32 -13.97 2.15
CA ASP A 2 9.99 -13.68 3.54
C ASP A 2 11.08 -14.29 4.43
N LEU A 3 11.66 -13.44 5.28
CA LEU A 3 12.81 -13.75 6.12
C LEU A 3 12.47 -13.52 7.59
N ARG A 4 13.09 -14.31 8.48
CA ARG A 4 13.00 -14.13 9.94
C ARG A 4 14.33 -14.44 10.60
N TYR A 5 14.53 -13.98 11.84
CA TYR A 5 15.60 -14.53 12.66
C TYR A 5 15.25 -15.95 13.12
N ALA A 6 16.25 -16.83 13.22
CA ALA A 6 16.05 -18.20 13.68
C ALA A 6 15.39 -18.21 15.08
N GLY A 7 14.26 -18.93 15.19
CA GLY A 7 13.44 -19.02 16.39
C GLY A 7 12.48 -17.84 16.63
N GLN A 8 12.43 -16.85 15.75
CA GLN A 8 11.47 -15.74 15.80
C GLN A 8 10.12 -16.14 15.19
N SER A 9 9.01 -15.60 15.69
CA SER A 9 7.66 -15.82 15.13
C SER A 9 7.24 -14.79 14.06
N TYR A 10 8.04 -13.75 13.84
CA TYR A 10 7.73 -12.65 12.92
C TYR A 10 8.58 -12.74 11.66
N GLU A 11 7.93 -12.52 10.52
CA GLU A 11 8.56 -12.54 9.21
C GLU A 11 8.51 -11.15 8.58
N LEU A 12 9.52 -10.82 7.77
CA LEU A 12 9.53 -9.61 6.97
C LEU A 12 9.76 -9.93 5.48
N PRO A 13 8.93 -9.36 4.58
CA PRO A 13 9.15 -9.48 3.16
C PRO A 13 10.37 -8.64 2.76
N THR A 14 11.40 -9.31 2.27
CA THR A 14 12.62 -8.71 1.75
C THR A 14 12.69 -8.96 0.25
N SER A 15 12.79 -7.89 -0.56
CA SER A 15 12.81 -8.02 -2.02
C SER A 15 14.04 -8.82 -2.48
N LEU A 16 13.89 -9.69 -3.48
CA LEU A 16 15.04 -10.26 -4.18
C LEU A 16 15.29 -9.38 -5.41
N GLU A 17 16.52 -8.93 -5.60
CA GLU A 17 16.85 -8.14 -6.80
C GLU A 17 17.00 -9.04 -8.02
N SER A 18 16.75 -8.50 -9.21
CA SER A 18 16.93 -9.23 -10.46
C SER A 18 18.39 -9.63 -10.65
N GLY A 19 18.65 -10.88 -11.07
CA GLY A 19 20.01 -11.37 -11.25
C GLY A 19 20.65 -11.94 -9.97
N TRP A 20 19.89 -12.09 -8.87
CA TRP A 20 20.33 -12.74 -7.63
C TRP A 20 20.88 -14.16 -7.86
N GLU A 21 20.45 -14.83 -8.93
CA GLU A 21 20.86 -16.17 -9.31
C GLU A 21 22.28 -16.25 -9.92
N LYS A 22 22.88 -15.12 -10.29
CA LYS A 22 24.13 -15.08 -11.08
C LYS A 22 25.41 -15.08 -10.24
N SER A 23 25.30 -14.99 -8.92
CA SER A 23 26.43 -15.00 -7.99
C SER A 23 25.94 -15.40 -6.58
N PRO A 24 26.81 -15.90 -5.67
CA PRO A 24 26.49 -16.07 -4.25
C PRO A 24 26.56 -14.77 -3.42
N THR A 25 27.26 -13.72 -3.87
CA THR A 25 27.32 -12.39 -3.22
C THR A 25 25.94 -11.75 -2.90
N PRO A 26 24.89 -11.90 -3.73
CA PRO A 26 23.54 -11.38 -3.49
C PRO A 26 22.87 -11.87 -2.20
N LEU A 27 23.31 -13.00 -1.62
CA LEU A 27 22.74 -13.50 -0.36
C LEU A 27 23.19 -12.68 0.85
N THR A 28 24.43 -12.18 0.84
CA THR A 28 24.93 -11.28 1.90
C THR A 28 24.22 -9.94 1.84
N ASP A 29 24.03 -9.38 0.64
CA ASP A 29 23.30 -8.13 0.45
C ASP A 29 21.82 -8.28 0.88
N LEU A 30 21.23 -9.45 0.63
CA LEU A 30 19.87 -9.76 1.08
C LEU A 30 19.77 -9.79 2.62
N ALA A 31 20.77 -10.36 3.30
CA ALA A 31 20.84 -10.40 4.76
C ALA A 31 20.95 -8.99 5.35
N GLU A 32 21.82 -8.14 4.81
CA GLU A 32 21.95 -6.74 5.26
C GLU A 32 20.67 -5.94 5.01
N ARG A 33 20.01 -6.15 3.87
CA ARG A 33 18.71 -5.51 3.58
C ARG A 33 17.62 -5.95 4.56
N PHE A 34 17.62 -7.21 4.97
CA PHE A 34 16.73 -7.70 6.01
C PHE A 34 17.04 -7.03 7.36
N HIS A 35 18.31 -6.96 7.77
CA HIS A 35 18.72 -6.27 9.00
C HIS A 35 18.28 -4.80 9.01
N ALA A 36 18.54 -4.07 7.92
CA ALA A 36 18.12 -2.67 7.79
C ALA A 36 16.59 -2.51 7.85
N LEU A 37 15.85 -3.44 7.26
CA LEU A 37 14.38 -3.43 7.32
C LEU A 37 13.87 -3.71 8.75
N HIS A 38 14.48 -4.67 9.45
CA HIS A 38 14.14 -4.99 10.83
C HIS A 38 14.43 -3.80 11.77
N GLU A 39 15.58 -3.14 11.59
CA GLU A 39 15.97 -1.94 12.31
C GLU A 39 14.99 -0.79 12.07
N ARG A 40 14.61 -0.54 10.81
CA ARG A 40 13.59 0.48 10.49
C ARG A 40 12.22 0.17 11.09
N ARG A 41 11.82 -1.11 11.15
CA ARG A 41 10.47 -1.54 11.58
C ARG A 41 10.34 -1.69 13.09
N TYR A 42 11.40 -2.10 13.78
CA TYR A 42 11.39 -2.50 15.18
C TYR A 42 12.44 -1.78 16.05
N GLY A 43 13.24 -0.88 15.46
CA GLY A 43 14.23 -0.06 16.16
C GLY A 43 15.54 -0.79 16.52
N HIS A 44 15.71 -2.03 16.08
CA HIS A 44 16.92 -2.82 16.32
C HIS A 44 17.10 -3.90 15.25
N ALA A 45 18.32 -4.42 15.08
CA ALA A 45 18.60 -5.60 14.27
C ALA A 45 19.59 -6.53 14.98
N MET A 46 19.31 -7.82 14.97
CA MET A 46 20.15 -8.87 15.56
C MET A 46 21.13 -9.42 14.53
N ARG A 47 22.16 -8.65 14.17
CA ARG A 47 23.10 -9.01 13.08
C ARG A 47 23.88 -10.31 13.30
N GLU A 48 24.04 -10.73 14.56
CA GLU A 48 24.70 -12.00 14.92
C GLU A 48 23.77 -13.23 14.83
N ARG A 49 22.45 -13.01 14.71
CA ARG A 49 21.47 -14.10 14.61
C ARG A 49 21.41 -14.63 13.19
N ARG A 50 21.34 -15.95 13.06
CA ARG A 50 21.05 -16.61 11.79
C ARG A 50 19.69 -16.18 11.25
N ILE A 51 19.61 -16.02 9.94
CA ILE A 51 18.38 -15.70 9.21
C ILE A 51 17.84 -16.99 8.60
N GLU A 52 16.52 -17.17 8.66
CA GLU A 52 15.79 -18.24 7.98
C GLU A 52 14.95 -17.65 6.85
N ALA A 53 15.02 -18.30 5.68
CA ALA A 53 14.10 -18.05 4.58
C ALA A 53 12.86 -18.92 4.74
N VAL A 54 11.69 -18.29 4.90
CA VAL A 54 10.44 -19.00 5.21
C VAL A 54 9.60 -19.21 3.96
N THR A 55 9.38 -18.13 3.19
CA THR A 55 8.47 -18.17 2.04
C THR A 55 9.04 -17.46 0.81
N LEU A 56 9.16 -18.18 -0.31
CA LEU A 56 9.44 -17.57 -1.61
C LEU A 56 8.15 -17.17 -2.32
N ARG A 57 7.92 -15.86 -2.44
CA ARG A 57 6.80 -15.29 -3.20
C ARG A 57 7.25 -14.94 -4.61
N VAL A 58 6.51 -15.41 -5.61
CA VAL A 58 6.75 -15.11 -7.02
C VAL A 58 5.54 -14.39 -7.58
N ARG A 59 5.77 -13.28 -8.30
CA ARG A 59 4.74 -12.56 -9.04
C ARG A 59 5.15 -12.50 -10.50
N ALA A 60 4.36 -13.13 -11.38
CA ALA A 60 4.51 -13.01 -12.81
C ALA A 60 3.60 -11.88 -13.32
N VAL A 61 4.16 -10.94 -14.07
CA VAL A 61 3.43 -9.84 -14.71
C VAL A 61 3.70 -9.91 -16.21
N SER A 62 2.65 -9.82 -17.02
CA SER A 62 2.74 -9.77 -18.48
C SER A 62 2.20 -8.43 -18.97
N PRO A 63 2.87 -7.75 -19.92
CA PRO A 63 2.33 -6.55 -20.53
C PRO A 63 0.98 -6.85 -21.18
N ARG A 64 0.03 -5.94 -20.99
CA ARG A 64 -1.26 -5.95 -21.68
C ARG A 64 -1.47 -4.57 -22.28
N SER A 65 -2.11 -4.49 -23.44
CA SER A 65 -2.54 -3.21 -23.99
C SER A 65 -3.37 -2.46 -22.95
N ALA A 66 -2.97 -1.23 -22.66
CA ALA A 66 -3.75 -0.35 -21.80
C ALA A 66 -5.13 -0.14 -22.43
N ILE A 67 -6.16 -0.15 -21.59
CA ILE A 67 -7.48 0.37 -21.98
C ILE A 67 -7.35 1.88 -21.93
N ASP A 68 -7.54 2.53 -23.06
CA ASP A 68 -7.64 3.98 -23.10
C ASP A 68 -9.04 4.38 -22.61
N PHE A 69 -9.08 4.96 -21.41
CA PHE A 69 -10.28 5.60 -20.90
C PHE A 69 -10.28 7.02 -21.41
N ALA A 70 -10.73 7.20 -22.66
CA ALA A 70 -10.94 8.53 -23.20
C ALA A 70 -11.95 9.28 -22.31
N PRO A 71 -11.63 10.49 -21.82
CA PRO A 71 -12.63 11.35 -21.22
C PRO A 71 -13.73 11.55 -22.25
N GLU A 72 -14.95 11.12 -21.95
CA GLU A 72 -16.09 11.55 -22.74
C GLU A 72 -16.23 13.06 -22.51
N GLU A 73 -16.12 13.86 -23.57
CA GLU A 73 -16.48 15.27 -23.53
C GLU A 73 -17.98 15.33 -23.28
N LEU A 74 -18.35 15.36 -22.01
CA LEU A 74 -19.73 15.57 -21.61
C LEU A 74 -20.14 16.95 -22.14
N PRO A 75 -21.28 17.06 -22.83
CA PRO A 75 -21.75 18.34 -23.30
C PRO A 75 -21.84 19.32 -22.12
N PRO A 76 -21.55 20.62 -22.35
CA PRO A 76 -21.69 21.63 -21.32
C PRO A 76 -23.10 21.53 -20.77
N ARG A 77 -23.20 21.49 -19.44
CA ARG A 77 -24.48 21.29 -18.77
C ARG A 77 -25.41 22.43 -19.18
N ALA A 78 -26.48 22.08 -19.90
CA ALA A 78 -27.42 23.05 -20.45
C ALA A 78 -28.21 23.82 -19.37
N SER A 79 -28.26 23.30 -18.14
CA SER A 79 -28.94 23.95 -17.03
C SER A 79 -28.22 23.72 -15.71
N PRO A 80 -28.14 24.74 -14.83
CA PRO A 80 -27.57 24.56 -13.50
C PRO A 80 -28.30 23.44 -12.75
N LEU A 81 -27.56 22.64 -11.99
CA LEU A 81 -28.17 21.66 -11.09
C LEU A 81 -28.98 22.43 -10.05
N MET A 82 -30.30 22.23 -10.08
CA MET A 82 -31.17 22.70 -9.01
C MET A 82 -31.12 21.66 -7.90
N PRO A 83 -30.82 22.05 -6.65
CA PRO A 83 -30.94 21.13 -5.53
C PRO A 83 -32.38 20.61 -5.49
N ARG A 84 -32.55 19.28 -5.38
CA ARG A 84 -33.87 18.66 -5.26
C ARG A 84 -34.60 19.14 -4.00
N THR A 85 -33.84 19.51 -2.96
CA THR A 85 -34.36 20.07 -1.71
C THR A 85 -33.29 20.95 -1.08
N VAL A 86 -33.68 22.13 -0.63
CA VAL A 86 -32.88 23.00 0.24
C VAL A 86 -33.50 22.96 1.62
N VAL A 87 -32.70 22.63 2.63
CA VAL A 87 -33.11 22.62 4.04
C VAL A 87 -32.30 23.67 4.79
N GLN A 88 -32.96 24.47 5.63
CA GLN A 88 -32.28 25.29 6.62
C GLN A 88 -32.06 24.46 7.88
N ALA A 89 -30.83 24.47 8.39
CA ALA A 89 -30.46 23.76 9.61
C ALA A 89 -30.10 24.77 10.71
N ALA A 90 -30.73 24.66 11.88
CA ALA A 90 -30.29 25.33 13.09
C ALA A 90 -29.63 24.32 14.03
N LEU A 91 -28.36 24.54 14.40
CA LEU A 91 -27.65 23.73 15.38
C LEU A 91 -27.73 24.40 16.76
N ASN A 92 -28.43 23.76 17.69
CA ASN A 92 -28.44 24.15 19.09
C ASN A 92 -27.85 23.01 19.93
N GLY A 93 -26.59 23.17 20.33
CA GLY A 93 -25.90 22.34 21.34
C GLY A 93 -25.69 20.87 20.98
N ASP A 94 -26.77 20.10 20.86
CA ASP A 94 -26.79 18.65 20.66
C ASP A 94 -27.78 18.16 19.59
N THR A 95 -28.57 19.05 18.96
CA THR A 95 -29.53 18.66 17.89
C THR A 95 -29.57 19.66 16.74
N ALA A 96 -29.74 19.13 15.52
CA ALA A 96 -29.97 19.90 14.31
C ALA A 96 -31.43 19.72 13.86
N ALA A 97 -32.20 20.81 13.84
CA ALA A 97 -33.53 20.83 13.22
C ALA A 97 -33.38 21.20 11.73
N LEU A 98 -34.03 20.43 10.83
CA LEU A 98 -34.05 20.69 9.39
C LEU A 98 -35.46 21.15 8.99
N GLU A 99 -35.57 22.37 8.48
CA GLU A 99 -36.82 22.91 7.93
C GLU A 99 -36.68 23.21 6.43
N PRO A 100 -37.74 23.06 5.63
CA PRO A 100 -37.68 23.43 4.22
C PRO A 100 -37.41 24.93 4.07
N ALA A 101 -36.47 25.30 3.19
CA ALA A 101 -36.24 26.70 2.86
C ALA A 101 -37.47 27.32 2.15
N PRO A 102 -37.78 28.61 2.36
CA PRO A 102 -38.93 29.29 1.74
C PRO A 102 -38.81 29.42 0.21
#